data_AF-A0A165X4G1-F1
#
_entry.id   AF-A0A165X4G1-F1
#
_cell.length_a   1.000
_cell.length_b   1.000
_cell.length_c   1.000
_cell.angle_alpha   90.00
_cell.angle_beta   90.00
_cell.angle_gamma   90.00
#
_symmetry.space_group_name_H-M   'P 1'
#
loop_
_entity.id
_entity.type
_entity.pdbx_description
1 polymer ?
#
loop_
_entity_poly.entity_id
_entity_poly.type
_entity_poly.pdbx_seq_one_letter_code
_entity_poly.pdbx_strand_id
1 'polypeptide(L)'
;PGTFLISATPDTLEAYVRGYQADPSFSGKWTDPKGDPLSWYAGRRYYKDHSGLLYFRDADFLPRLCVPRSLRPALLRQYHESPMTGAHAG
;
A
#
# COMPACT_ATOMS: atom_id res chain seq x y z
N PRO A 1 -1.81 8.32 -18.42
CA PRO A 1 -2.26 8.26 -17.01
C PRO A 1 -1.09 8.59 -16.07
N GLY A 2 -1.20 9.66 -15.28
CA GLY A 2 -0.12 10.15 -14.43
C GLY A 2 0.15 9.20 -13.26
N THR A 3 1.35 8.62 -13.23
CA THR A 3 1.85 7.91 -12.05
C THR A 3 2.15 8.96 -10.99
N PHE A 4 1.27 9.10 -9.99
CA PHE A 4 1.60 9.88 -8.80
C PHE A 4 2.69 9.13 -8.02
N LEU A 5 3.94 9.54 -8.22
CA LEU A 5 5.07 9.15 -7.37
C LEU A 5 4.95 9.92 -6.05
N ILE A 6 4.20 9.37 -5.11
CA ILE A 6 4.20 9.86 -3.73
C ILE A 6 5.53 9.38 -3.12
N SER A 7 6.50 10.29 -3.00
CA SER A 7 7.71 10.01 -2.23
C SER A 7 7.34 9.99 -0.75
N ALA A 8 7.32 8.81 -0.14
CA ALA A 8 7.14 8.64 1.29
C ALA A 8 8.47 8.89 2.01
N THR A 9 8.43 9.52 3.20
CA THR A 9 9.63 9.67 4.02
C THR A 9 10.15 8.30 4.47
N PRO A 10 11.46 8.16 4.77
CA PRO A 10 12.01 6.90 5.29
C PRO A 10 11.26 6.39 6.54
N ASP A 11 10.89 7.29 7.45
CA ASP A 11 10.10 6.94 8.65
C ASP A 11 8.72 6.36 8.29
N THR A 12 8.09 6.92 7.25
CA THR A 12 6.79 6.42 6.76
C THR A 12 6.96 5.02 6.20
N LEU A 13 7.97 4.79 5.34
CA LEU A 13 8.25 3.47 4.78
C LEU A 13 8.52 2.44 5.88
N GLU A 14 9.31 2.81 6.88
CA GLU A 14 9.62 1.92 7.99
C GLU A 14 8.37 1.58 8.81
N ALA A 15 7.49 2.56 9.06
CA ALA A 15 6.22 2.33 9.74
C ALA A 15 5.32 1.34 8.96
N TYR A 16 5.31 1.43 7.63
CA TYR A 16 4.60 0.47 6.78
C TYR A 16 5.21 -0.93 6.87
N VAL A 17 6.53 -1.06 6.75
CA VAL A 17 7.22 -2.36 6.84
C VAL A 17 6.97 -3.03 8.19
N ARG A 18 7.16 -2.31 9.30
CA ARG A 18 6.84 -2.80 10.65
C ARG A 18 5.37 -3.19 10.77
N GLY A 19 4.48 -2.39 10.17
CA GLY A 19 3.04 -2.67 10.10
C GLY A 19 2.73 -3.97 9.36
N TYR A 20 3.37 -4.26 8.23
CA TYR A 20 3.18 -5.51 7.51
C TYR A 20 3.63 -6.73 8.31
N GLN A 21 4.76 -6.63 8.99
CA GLN A 21 5.30 -7.72 9.81
C GLN A 21 4.38 -8.03 11.00
N ALA A 22 3.77 -7.00 11.61
CA ALA A 22 2.90 -7.15 12.78
C ALA A 22 1.44 -7.46 12.43
N ASP A 23 0.95 -7.12 11.23
CA ASP A 23 -0.44 -7.34 10.84
C ASP A 23 -0.63 -8.78 10.32
N PRO A 24 -1.41 -9.66 11.00
CA PRO A 24 -1.66 -11.04 10.55
C PRO A 24 -2.28 -11.14 9.16
N SER A 25 -2.94 -10.07 8.69
CA SER A 25 -3.50 -10.03 7.32
C SER A 25 -2.41 -9.93 6.26
N PHE A 26 -1.23 -9.41 6.60
CA PHE A 26 -0.16 -9.09 5.67
C PHE A 26 1.16 -9.80 5.95
N SER A 27 1.44 -10.23 7.18
CA SER A 27 2.74 -10.82 7.56
C SER A 27 3.15 -11.97 6.65
N GLY A 28 2.26 -12.95 6.44
CA GLY A 28 2.53 -14.07 5.54
C GLY A 28 2.70 -13.67 4.07
N LYS A 29 2.01 -12.63 3.62
CA LYS A 29 2.13 -12.09 2.24
C LYS A 29 3.43 -11.30 2.06
N TRP A 30 3.86 -10.61 3.11
CA TRP A 30 5.08 -9.83 3.12
C TRP A 30 6.33 -10.72 3.13
N THR A 31 6.29 -11.83 3.89
CA THR A 31 7.39 -12.82 3.93
C THR A 31 7.45 -13.71 2.69
N ASP A 32 6.43 -13.69 1.83
CA ASP A 32 6.38 -14.57 0.67
C ASP A 32 7.57 -14.26 -0.29
N PRO A 33 8.53 -15.18 -0.49
CA PRO A 33 9.65 -14.98 -1.41
C PRO A 33 9.18 -14.86 -2.87
N LYS A 34 7.95 -15.26 -3.17
CA LYS A 34 7.30 -15.14 -4.47
C LYS A 34 6.71 -13.74 -4.72
N GLY A 35 6.84 -12.80 -3.80
CA GLY A 35 6.38 -11.41 -3.93
C GLY A 35 7.22 -10.52 -4.86
N ASP A 36 7.89 -11.10 -5.85
CA ASP A 36 8.68 -10.37 -6.85
C ASP A 36 7.76 -9.57 -7.80
N PRO A 37 7.95 -8.25 -7.94
CA PRO A 37 7.15 -7.40 -8.82
C PRO A 37 7.22 -7.81 -10.30
N LEU A 38 8.31 -8.46 -10.73
CA LEU A 38 8.54 -8.92 -12.10
C LEU A 38 7.93 -10.30 -12.38
N SER A 39 7.52 -11.03 -11.35
CA SER A 39 6.91 -12.35 -11.51
C SER A 39 5.45 -12.19 -11.96
N TRP A 40 5.22 -12.07 -13.27
CA TRP A 40 3.89 -12.00 -13.87
C TRP A 40 3.23 -13.39 -13.86
N TYR A 41 2.67 -13.77 -12.71
CA TYR A 41 1.83 -14.97 -12.57
C TYR A 41 0.40 -14.52 -12.23
N ALA A 42 -0.57 -14.83 -13.10
CA ALA A 42 -1.96 -14.39 -12.96
C ALA A 42 -2.63 -14.82 -11.62
N GLY A 43 -2.14 -15.89 -10.98
CA GLY A 43 -2.57 -16.31 -9.65
C GLY A 43 -2.01 -15.49 -8.49
N ARG A 44 -1.07 -14.57 -8.72
CA ARG A 44 -0.43 -13.75 -7.66
C ARG A 44 -1.04 -12.36 -7.63
N ARG A 45 -1.87 -12.13 -6.61
CA ARG A 45 -2.50 -10.84 -6.37
C ARG A 45 -1.68 -9.92 -5.47
N TYR A 46 -0.65 -10.42 -4.78
CA TYR A 46 0.18 -9.61 -3.89
C TYR A 46 1.63 -9.57 -4.36
N TYR A 47 2.27 -8.41 -4.28
CA TYR A 47 3.68 -8.23 -4.62
C TYR A 47 4.30 -7.07 -3.83
N LYS A 48 5.62 -7.10 -3.67
CA LYS A 48 6.39 -6.00 -3.07
C LYS A 48 7.03 -5.16 -4.17
N ASP A 49 7.11 -3.87 -4.00
CA ASP A 49 7.94 -3.05 -4.87
C ASP A 49 9.39 -2.98 -4.36
N HIS A 50 10.22 -2.17 -5.01
CA HIS A 50 11.61 -1.95 -4.62
C HIS A 50 11.76 -1.15 -3.30
N SER A 51 10.72 -0.45 -2.86
CA SER A 51 10.70 0.27 -1.58
C SER A 51 10.25 -0.60 -0.41
N GLY A 52 9.86 -1.86 -0.67
CA GLY A 52 9.40 -2.81 0.34
C GLY A 52 7.91 -2.67 0.68
N LEU A 53 7.18 -1.82 -0.05
CA LEU A 53 5.74 -1.65 0.11
C LEU A 53 4.97 -2.81 -0.52
N LEU A 54 3.91 -3.25 0.15
CA LEU A 54 3.07 -4.36 -0.29
C LEU A 54 1.88 -3.83 -1.09
N TYR A 55 1.67 -4.38 -2.28
CA TYR A 55 0.57 -4.04 -3.16
C TYR A 55 -0.34 -5.25 -3.40
N PHE A 56 -1.62 -4.96 -3.60
CA PHE A 56 -2.64 -5.90 -4.07
C PHE A 56 -3.09 -5.51 -5.48
N ARG A 57 -3.15 -6.47 -6.40
CA ARG A 57 -3.77 -6.30 -7.72
C ARG A 57 -5.26 -6.61 -7.59
N ASP A 58 -6.09 -5.62 -7.87
CA ASP A 58 -7.54 -5.78 -7.88
C ASP A 58 -8.04 -6.52 -9.13
N ALA A 59 -9.36 -6.61 -9.31
CA ALA A 59 -9.97 -7.31 -10.43
C ALA A 59 -9.59 -6.70 -11.80
N ASP A 60 -9.26 -5.41 -11.82
CA ASP A 60 -8.82 -4.67 -13.00
C ASP A 60 -7.30 -4.68 -13.16
N PHE A 61 -6.59 -5.51 -12.36
CA PHE A 61 -5.14 -5.59 -12.27
C PHE A 61 -4.46 -4.28 -11.86
N LEU A 62 -5.20 -3.34 -11.30
CA LEU A 62 -4.64 -2.09 -10.81
C LEU A 62 -4.00 -2.30 -9.44
N PRO A 63 -2.79 -1.75 -9.20
CA PRO A 63 -2.11 -1.91 -7.94
C PRO A 63 -2.72 -1.00 -6.87
N ARG A 64 -3.09 -1.60 -5.74
CA ARG A 64 -3.59 -0.92 -4.54
C ARG A 64 -2.59 -1.12 -3.42
N LEU A 65 -2.14 -0.02 -2.81
CA LEU A 65 -1.24 -0.08 -1.66
C LEU A 65 -1.97 -0.77 -0.50
N CYS A 66 -1.35 -1.81 0.06
CA CYS A 66 -1.85 -2.45 1.27
C CYS A 66 -1.51 -1.55 2.46
N VAL A 67 -2.52 -1.13 3.22
CA VAL A 67 -2.34 -0.29 4.41
C VAL A 67 -2.48 -1.15 5.69
N PRO A 68 -1.41 -1.33 6.49
CA PRO A 68 -1.46 -2.04 7.77
C PRO A 68 -2.52 -1.47 8.70
N ARG A 69 -3.19 -2.32 9.48
CA ARG A 69 -4.25 -1.89 10.41
C ARG A 69 -3.81 -0.77 11.36
N SER A 70 -2.55 -0.79 11.81
CA SER A 70 -1.98 0.25 12.70
C SER A 70 -1.95 1.65 12.08
N LEU A 71 -1.86 1.77 10.74
CA LEU A 71 -1.72 3.05 10.05
C LEU A 71 -3.06 3.61 9.54
N ARG A 72 -4.10 2.78 9.46
CA ARG A 72 -5.42 3.19 8.93
C ARG A 72 -6.03 4.38 9.66
N PRO A 73 -6.02 4.48 11.00
CA PRO A 73 -6.63 5.62 11.70
C PRO A 73 -5.95 6.94 11.36
N ALA A 74 -4.61 6.96 11.30
CA ALA A 74 -3.84 8.15 10.95
C ALA A 74 -4.12 8.60 9.52
N LEU A 75 -4.18 7.65 8.57
CA LEU A 75 -4.50 7.95 7.18
C LEU A 75 -5.93 8.47 7.02
N LEU A 76 -6.92 7.80 7.64
CA LEU A 76 -8.32 8.26 7.60
C LEU A 76 -8.44 9.68 8.18
N ARG A 77 -7.73 9.96 9.27
CA ARG A 77 -7.66 11.31 9.84
C ARG A 77 -7.04 12.29 8.85
N GLN A 78 -5.92 11.95 8.21
CA GLN A 78 -5.30 12.81 7.20
C GLN A 78 -6.25 13.07 6.00
N TYR A 79 -6.97 12.06 5.52
CA TYR A 79 -7.96 12.24 4.44
C TYR A 79 -9.15 13.10 4.87
N HIS A 80 -9.61 12.95 6.11
CA HIS A 80 -10.70 13.74 6.67
C HIS A 80 -10.28 15.19 6.97
N GLU A 81 -9.05 15.40 7.44
CA GLU A 81 -8.53 16.70 7.87
C GLU A 81 -7.82 17.47 6.76
N SER A 82 -7.46 16.82 5.64
CA SER A 82 -6.88 17.50 4.50
C SER A 82 -7.96 18.33 3.82
N PRO A 83 -7.90 19.68 3.89
CA PRO A 83 -8.88 20.56 3.23
C PRO A 83 -8.75 20.52 1.70
N MET A 84 -7.84 19.70 1.18
CA MET A 84 -7.39 19.65 -0.20
C MET A 84 -8.06 18.54 -1.02
N THR A 85 -9.28 18.13 -0.64
CA THR A 85 -10.23 17.57 -1.59
C THR A 85 -11.47 18.46 -1.60
N GLY A 86 -11.26 19.72 -2.00
CA GLY A 86 -12.34 20.60 -2.40
C GLY A 86 -13.08 19.98 -3.58
N ALA A 87 -14.12 19.21 -3.30
CA ALA A 87 -15.22 18.97 -4.21
C ALA A 87 -16.47 19.62 -3.58
N HIS A 88 -16.47 20.97 -3.59
CA HIS A 88 -17.71 21.68 -3.85
C HIS A 88 -18.17 21.29 -5.26
N ALA A 89 -18.91 20.20 -5.33
CA ALA A 89 -19.79 19.86 -6.43
C ALA A 89 -21.01 19.15 -5.82
N GLY A 90 -21.75 19.93 -5.02
CA GLY A 90 -23.15 19.71 -4.69
C GLY A 90 -23.90 20.96 -5.11
#